data_AF-M5RCG7-F1
#
_entry.id   AF-M5RCG7-F1
#
_cell.length_a   1.000
_cell.length_b   1.000
_cell.length_c   1.000
_cell.angle_alpha   90.00
_cell.angle_beta   90.00
_cell.angle_gamma   90.00
#
_symmetry.space_group_name_H-M   'P 1'
#
loop_
_entity.id
_entity.type
_entity.pdbx_description
1 polymer ?
#
loop_
_entity_poly.entity_id
_entity_poly.type
_entity_poly.pdbx_seq_one_letter_code
_entity_poly.pdbx_strand_id
1 'polypeptide(L)'
;MFLGLSLVNFKKRKREMSKRRKFDDPDSPAIGDLRIWFSTTPNTDVSVMAKQFGETFEPYATHSGTELNMLTLGVVSPEAMIARAEADNANLTWILRAAGVILMFFGVLMGLKPLAVLGDVIPLFGSIVAFGTALVAAAIAISLSLITIATAWIVYRPLLGIGLIAVAVALIVVLVARSKRQPEVLAPGVFEVVD
;
A
#
# COMPACT_ATOMS: atom_id res chain seq x y z
N MET A 1 49.86 48.62 -46.54
CA MET A 1 50.75 47.86 -45.64
C MET A 1 50.23 47.71 -44.19
N PHE A 2 49.20 48.46 -43.75
CA PHE A 2 48.69 48.41 -42.36
C PHE A 2 47.65 47.31 -42.04
N LEU A 3 46.96 46.76 -43.04
CA LEU A 3 45.91 45.73 -42.82
C LEU A 3 46.46 44.32 -42.53
N GLY A 4 47.63 43.97 -43.07
CA GLY A 4 48.26 42.66 -42.85
C GLY A 4 48.78 42.46 -41.41
N LEU A 5 49.26 43.54 -40.78
CA LEU A 5 49.81 43.49 -39.42
C LEU A 5 48.71 43.33 -38.34
N SER A 6 47.50 43.81 -38.61
CA SER A 6 46.35 43.74 -37.69
C SER A 6 45.79 42.32 -37.55
N LEU A 7 45.68 41.59 -38.67
CA LEU A 7 45.18 40.21 -38.68
C LEU A 7 46.16 39.22 -38.05
N VAL A 8 47.47 39.42 -38.24
CA VAL A 8 48.51 38.61 -37.59
C VAL A 8 48.49 38.79 -36.08
N ASN A 9 48.37 40.04 -35.61
CA ASN A 9 48.24 40.34 -34.18
C ASN A 9 46.93 39.83 -33.58
N PHE A 10 45.85 39.76 -34.36
CA PHE A 10 44.58 39.17 -33.92
C PHE A 10 44.68 37.65 -33.77
N LYS A 11 45.26 36.93 -34.74
CA LYS A 11 45.51 35.48 -34.63
C LYS A 11 46.45 35.15 -33.47
N LYS A 12 47.49 35.97 -33.26
CA LYS A 12 48.43 35.81 -32.15
C LYS A 12 47.75 36.00 -30.79
N ARG A 13 46.91 37.04 -30.64
CA ARG A 13 46.09 37.26 -29.44
C ARG A 13 45.06 36.16 -29.20
N LYS A 14 44.40 35.64 -30.24
CA LYS A 14 43.43 34.54 -30.09
C LYS A 14 44.12 33.23 -29.64
N ARG A 15 45.33 32.95 -30.14
CA ARG A 15 46.17 31.85 -29.68
C ARG A 15 46.65 32.04 -28.24
N GLU A 16 47.05 33.26 -27.84
CA GLU A 16 47.42 33.56 -26.46
C GLU A 16 46.24 33.47 -25.49
N MET A 17 45.04 33.91 -25.89
CA MET A 17 43.84 33.78 -25.07
C MET A 17 43.37 32.33 -24.93
N SER A 18 43.48 31.53 -26.00
CA SER A 18 43.26 30.08 -25.95
C SER A 18 44.31 29.37 -25.08
N LYS A 19 45.57 29.82 -25.08
CA LYS A 19 46.63 29.30 -24.21
C LYS A 19 46.42 29.66 -22.74
N ARG A 20 45.75 30.79 -22.45
CA ARG A 20 45.47 31.26 -21.08
C ARG A 20 44.24 30.61 -20.45
N ARG A 21 43.25 30.19 -21.25
CA ARG A 21 42.10 29.41 -20.75
C ARG A 21 42.37 27.92 -20.91
N LYS A 22 43.20 27.40 -20.01
CA LYS A 22 43.28 25.97 -19.75
C LYS A 22 42.05 25.63 -18.91
N PHE A 23 40.95 25.22 -19.54
CA PHE A 23 39.94 24.48 -18.80
C PHE A 23 40.60 23.14 -18.49
N ASP A 24 41.07 22.98 -17.26
CA ASP A 24 41.63 21.70 -16.82
C ASP A 24 40.54 20.63 -16.87
N ASP A 25 40.99 19.38 -17.05
CA ASP A 25 40.13 18.21 -17.16
C ASP A 25 39.14 18.17 -15.97
N PRO A 26 37.81 18.10 -16.20
CA PRO A 26 36.82 18.02 -15.13
C PRO A 26 37.08 16.90 -14.12
N ASP A 27 37.77 15.84 -14.56
CA ASP A 27 38.11 14.67 -13.75
C ASP A 27 39.43 14.85 -12.96
N SER A 28 40.14 15.98 -13.09
CA SER A 28 41.39 16.30 -12.38
C SER A 28 41.41 17.75 -11.83
N PRO A 29 40.61 18.07 -10.81
CA PRO A 29 40.46 19.43 -10.29
C PRO A 29 41.70 19.93 -9.52
N ALA A 30 42.10 21.17 -9.76
CA ALA A 30 43.18 21.86 -9.06
C ALA A 30 42.66 22.78 -7.92
N ILE A 31 43.56 23.16 -7.01
CA ILE A 31 43.25 24.11 -5.92
C ILE A 31 42.86 25.46 -6.54
N GLY A 32 41.57 25.82 -6.43
CA GLY A 32 40.98 27.02 -7.05
C GLY A 32 39.82 26.74 -8.01
N ASP A 33 39.63 25.47 -8.41
CA ASP A 33 38.53 25.08 -9.29
C ASP A 33 37.19 25.01 -8.56
N LEU A 34 36.14 25.52 -9.22
CA LEU A 34 34.78 25.49 -8.70
C LEU A 34 34.01 24.32 -9.32
N ARG A 35 33.55 23.39 -8.49
CA ARG A 35 32.65 22.31 -8.92
C ARG A 35 31.21 22.86 -8.98
N ILE A 36 30.62 22.85 -10.17
CA ILE A 36 29.23 23.26 -10.39
C ILE A 36 28.45 22.06 -10.90
N TRP A 37 27.31 21.77 -10.28
CA TRP A 37 26.35 20.79 -10.78
C TRP A 37 25.11 21.51 -11.27
N PHE A 38 24.64 21.13 -12.44
CA PHE A 38 23.35 21.56 -12.96
C PHE A 38 22.40 20.38 -12.89
N SER A 39 21.22 20.60 -12.31
CA SER A 39 20.10 19.68 -12.40
C SER A 39 19.08 20.27 -13.37
N THR A 40 18.53 19.45 -14.25
CA THR A 40 17.44 19.83 -15.14
C THR A 40 16.30 18.83 -14.98
N THR A 41 15.10 19.33 -14.78
CA THR A 41 13.88 18.52 -14.86
C THR A 41 13.37 18.64 -16.28
N PRO A 42 13.32 17.55 -17.08
CA PRO A 42 12.80 17.61 -18.43
C PRO A 42 11.35 18.11 -18.39
N ASN A 43 11.01 19.01 -19.33
CA ASN A 43 9.66 19.53 -19.45
C ASN A 43 8.72 18.35 -19.73
N THR A 44 7.90 18.01 -18.73
CA THR A 44 7.00 16.87 -18.75
C THR A 44 5.63 17.41 -18.42
N ASP A 45 4.63 17.02 -19.21
CA ASP A 45 3.26 17.39 -18.92
C ASP A 45 2.85 16.82 -17.57
N VAL A 46 2.20 17.63 -16.75
CA VAL A 46 1.67 17.22 -15.45
C VAL A 46 0.23 17.69 -15.32
N SER A 47 -0.58 16.86 -14.68
CA SER A 47 -1.94 17.20 -14.30
C SER A 47 -1.99 17.42 -12.79
N VAL A 48 -2.52 18.55 -12.37
CA VAL A 48 -2.60 18.95 -10.96
C VAL A 48 -4.05 19.10 -10.55
N MET A 49 -4.42 18.52 -9.41
CA MET A 49 -5.73 18.67 -8.78
C MET A 49 -5.56 19.34 -7.41
N ALA A 50 -5.89 20.62 -7.34
CA ALA A 50 -5.79 21.46 -6.13
C ALA A 50 -6.73 22.67 -6.27
N LYS A 51 -6.95 23.42 -5.18
CA LYS A 51 -7.69 24.68 -5.21
C LYS A 51 -6.80 25.78 -5.79
N GLN A 52 -7.32 26.53 -6.76
CA GLN A 52 -6.60 27.70 -7.28
C GLN A 52 -6.74 28.87 -6.31
N PHE A 53 -5.60 29.46 -5.92
CA PHE A 53 -5.54 30.66 -5.08
C PHE A 53 -4.58 31.68 -5.72
N GLY A 54 -5.15 32.66 -6.42
CA GLY A 54 -4.38 33.64 -7.19
C GLY A 54 -3.52 32.96 -8.26
N GLU A 55 -2.20 33.15 -8.19
CA GLU A 55 -1.21 32.54 -9.09
C GLU A 55 -0.65 31.20 -8.57
N THR A 56 -1.16 30.69 -7.44
CA THR A 56 -0.69 29.44 -6.84
C THR A 56 -1.83 28.44 -6.62
N PHE A 57 -1.46 27.26 -6.12
CA PHE A 57 -2.36 26.20 -5.72
C PHE A 57 -2.28 25.99 -4.21
N GLU A 58 -3.43 25.76 -3.58
CA GLU A 58 -3.53 25.36 -2.19
C GLU A 58 -4.34 24.05 -2.07
N PRO A 59 -4.11 23.25 -1.01
CA PRO A 59 -4.90 22.05 -0.77
C PRO A 59 -6.39 22.37 -0.69
N TYR A 60 -7.21 21.62 -1.42
CA TYR A 60 -8.67 21.74 -1.32
C TYR A 60 -9.20 20.80 -0.23
N ALA A 61 -9.68 21.35 0.87
CA ALA A 61 -10.34 20.57 1.91
C ALA A 61 -11.76 20.18 1.45
N THR A 62 -11.99 18.87 1.29
CA THR A 62 -13.32 18.32 0.98
C THR A 62 -14.20 18.28 2.24
N HIS A 63 -15.52 18.18 2.05
CA HIS A 63 -16.47 17.97 3.14
C HIS A 63 -16.20 16.69 3.95
N SER A 64 -15.53 15.70 3.36
CA SER A 64 -15.12 14.46 4.04
C SER A 64 -13.83 14.60 4.86
N GLY A 65 -13.23 15.79 4.93
CA GLY A 65 -11.97 16.05 5.65
C GLY A 65 -10.73 15.54 4.92
N THR A 66 -10.86 15.15 3.66
CA THR A 66 -9.72 14.75 2.80
C THR A 66 -9.22 15.96 2.04
N GLU A 67 -7.92 16.19 2.02
CA GLU A 67 -7.32 17.26 1.22
C GLU A 67 -7.03 16.76 -0.20
N LEU A 68 -7.52 17.48 -1.20
CA LEU A 68 -7.15 17.27 -2.60
C LEU A 68 -5.96 18.18 -2.92
N ASN A 69 -4.80 17.55 -3.02
CA ASN A 69 -3.57 18.15 -3.51
C ASN A 69 -2.74 17.06 -4.21
N MET A 70 -3.12 16.75 -5.45
CA MET A 70 -2.56 15.62 -6.20
C MET A 70 -1.85 16.11 -7.45
N LEU A 71 -0.70 15.49 -7.75
CA LEU A 71 0.06 15.70 -8.99
C LEU A 71 0.25 14.37 -9.68
N THR A 72 -0.16 14.31 -10.95
CA THR A 72 -0.01 13.13 -11.80
C THR A 72 0.82 13.48 -13.02
N LEU A 73 1.77 12.61 -13.38
CA LEU A 73 2.54 12.75 -14.61
C LEU A 73 1.65 12.47 -15.83
N GLY A 74 1.80 13.28 -16.87
CA GLY A 74 1.04 13.22 -18.12
C GLY A 74 -0.22 14.09 -18.13
N VAL A 75 -0.84 14.18 -19.30
CA VAL A 75 -2.14 14.82 -19.51
C VAL A 75 -3.24 13.81 -19.17
N VAL A 76 -3.84 13.95 -17.99
CA VAL A 76 -4.84 13.03 -17.43
C VAL A 76 -6.09 13.81 -17.07
N SER A 77 -7.26 13.26 -17.39
CA SER A 77 -8.52 13.92 -17.05
C SER A 77 -8.75 13.93 -15.53
N PRO A 78 -9.53 14.89 -14.99
CA PRO A 78 -9.87 14.92 -13.57
C PRO A 78 -10.53 13.62 -13.08
N GLU A 79 -11.40 13.02 -13.89
CA GLU A 79 -12.11 11.78 -13.56
C GLU A 79 -11.12 10.61 -13.43
N ALA A 80 -10.15 10.53 -14.34
CA ALA A 80 -9.12 9.50 -14.31
C ALA A 80 -8.17 9.66 -13.11
N MET A 81 -7.86 10.90 -12.68
CA MET A 81 -7.07 11.13 -11.47
C MET A 81 -7.81 10.69 -10.21
N ILE A 82 -9.10 10.98 -10.10
CA ILE A 82 -9.93 10.53 -8.96
C ILE A 82 -10.04 9.00 -8.94
N ALA A 83 -10.38 8.39 -10.07
CA ALA A 83 -10.53 6.94 -10.17
C ALA A 83 -9.23 6.21 -9.80
N ARG A 84 -8.08 6.75 -10.18
CA ARG A 84 -6.78 6.20 -9.80
C ARG A 84 -6.52 6.32 -8.30
N ALA A 85 -6.79 7.48 -7.71
CA ALA A 85 -6.65 7.68 -6.26
C ALA A 85 -7.56 6.74 -5.46
N GLU A 86 -8.80 6.50 -5.91
CA GLU A 86 -9.70 5.53 -5.29
C GLU A 86 -9.18 4.10 -5.40
N ALA A 87 -8.69 3.71 -6.58
CA ALA A 87 -8.11 2.38 -6.81
C ALA A 87 -6.86 2.15 -5.94
N ASP A 88 -5.98 3.14 -5.85
CA ASP A 88 -4.76 3.06 -5.02
C ASP A 88 -5.11 2.93 -3.53
N ASN A 89 -6.10 3.70 -3.05
CA ASN A 89 -6.61 3.57 -1.69
C ASN A 89 -7.23 2.20 -1.41
N ALA A 90 -8.00 1.65 -2.36
CA ALA A 90 -8.58 0.33 -2.25
C ALA A 90 -7.47 -0.75 -2.20
N ASN A 91 -6.51 -0.68 -3.12
CA ASN A 91 -5.38 -1.61 -3.19
C ASN A 91 -4.54 -1.59 -1.92
N LEU A 92 -4.14 -0.41 -1.45
CA LEU A 92 -3.40 -0.25 -0.20
C LEU A 92 -4.15 -0.83 0.99
N THR A 93 -5.47 -0.59 1.06
CA THR A 93 -6.30 -1.14 2.14
C THR A 93 -6.27 -2.67 2.15
N TRP A 94 -6.41 -3.31 1.00
CA TRP A 94 -6.37 -4.78 0.90
C TRP A 94 -4.99 -5.34 1.22
N ILE A 95 -3.92 -4.69 0.74
CA ILE A 95 -2.54 -5.07 1.04
C ILE A 95 -2.28 -5.00 2.54
N LEU A 96 -2.64 -3.88 3.19
CA LEU A 96 -2.46 -3.69 4.62
C LEU A 96 -3.24 -4.71 5.44
N ARG A 97 -4.45 -5.09 5.00
CA ARG A 97 -5.24 -6.14 5.67
C ARG A 97 -4.61 -7.51 5.53
N ALA A 98 -4.16 -7.89 4.33
CA ALA A 98 -3.48 -9.16 4.11
C ALA A 98 -2.19 -9.24 4.94
N ALA A 99 -1.37 -8.18 4.90
CA ALA A 99 -0.17 -8.08 5.72
C ALA A 99 -0.48 -8.14 7.22
N GLY A 100 -1.53 -7.46 7.67
CA GLY A 100 -1.99 -7.49 9.07
C GLY A 100 -2.42 -8.89 9.53
N VAL A 101 -3.16 -9.64 8.70
CA VAL A 101 -3.55 -11.04 9.00
C VAL A 101 -2.31 -11.93 9.13
N ILE A 102 -1.35 -11.79 8.22
CA ILE A 102 -0.10 -12.57 8.24
C ILE A 102 0.71 -12.25 9.50
N LEU A 103 0.86 -10.95 9.83
CA LEU A 103 1.57 -10.51 11.02
C LEU A 103 0.88 -11.01 12.30
N MET A 104 -0.45 -10.97 12.33
CA MET A 104 -1.23 -11.48 13.46
C MET A 104 -1.05 -13.00 13.63
N PHE A 105 -1.05 -13.74 12.52
CA PHE A 105 -0.81 -15.19 12.53
C PHE A 105 0.54 -15.53 13.14
N PHE A 106 1.61 -14.89 12.69
CA PHE A 106 2.94 -15.12 13.25
C PHE A 106 3.04 -14.66 14.71
N GLY A 107 2.38 -13.56 15.09
CA GLY A 107 2.31 -13.10 16.47
C GLY A 107 1.66 -14.13 17.40
N VAL A 108 0.51 -14.69 17.02
CA VAL A 108 -0.17 -15.74 17.79
C VAL A 108 0.65 -17.04 17.80
N LEU A 109 1.21 -17.43 16.65
CA LEU A 109 2.04 -18.64 16.55
C LEU A 109 3.28 -18.56 17.43
N MET A 110 3.94 -17.39 17.50
CA MET A 110 5.05 -17.15 18.42
C MET A 110 4.60 -17.20 19.89
N GLY A 111 3.41 -16.71 20.21
CA GLY A 111 2.83 -16.83 21.55
C GLY A 111 2.52 -18.27 21.96
N LEU A 112 2.10 -19.13 21.02
CA LEU A 112 1.77 -20.54 21.26
C LEU A 112 2.98 -21.49 21.18
N LYS A 113 4.15 -21.02 20.73
CA LYS A 113 5.37 -21.83 20.62
C LYS A 113 5.77 -22.58 21.90
N PRO A 114 5.70 -21.99 23.11
CA PRO A 114 6.01 -22.71 24.34
C PRO A 114 5.11 -23.93 24.57
N LEU A 115 3.84 -23.90 24.13
CA LEU A 115 2.96 -25.07 24.17
C LEU A 115 3.39 -26.15 23.16
N ALA A 116 3.83 -25.75 21.97
CA ALA A 116 4.25 -26.69 20.93
C ALA A 116 5.49 -27.50 21.36
N VAL A 117 6.45 -26.86 22.02
CA VAL A 117 7.68 -27.52 22.53
C VAL A 117 7.38 -28.56 23.62
N LEU A 118 6.30 -28.40 24.39
CA LEU A 118 5.86 -29.41 25.37
C LEU A 118 5.34 -30.70 24.70
N GLY A 119 4.87 -30.62 23.45
CA GLY A 119 4.43 -31.78 22.66
C GLY A 119 5.57 -32.56 22.01
N ASP A 120 6.73 -31.92 21.80
CA ASP A 120 7.91 -32.52 21.16
C ASP A 120 8.64 -33.55 22.04
N VAL A 121 8.18 -33.76 23.28
CA VAL A 121 8.69 -34.81 24.18
C VAL A 121 8.34 -36.22 23.65
N ILE A 122 7.38 -36.34 22.72
CA ILE A 122 7.06 -37.61 22.03
C ILE A 122 7.39 -37.48 20.53
N PRO A 123 8.51 -38.07 20.06
CA PRO A 123 9.08 -37.86 18.71
C PRO A 123 8.17 -38.18 17.51
N LEU A 124 7.09 -38.94 17.72
CA LEU A 124 6.17 -39.34 16.65
C LEU A 124 5.00 -38.34 16.45
N PHE A 125 4.70 -37.48 17.43
CA PHE A 125 3.56 -36.56 17.39
C PHE A 125 3.93 -35.10 17.16
N GLY A 126 5.22 -34.74 17.23
CA GLY A 126 5.67 -33.34 17.11
C GLY A 126 5.15 -32.62 15.85
N SER A 127 5.16 -33.28 14.69
CA SER A 127 4.65 -32.69 13.44
C SER A 127 3.13 -32.47 13.43
N ILE A 128 2.37 -33.39 14.03
CA ILE A 128 0.90 -33.31 14.14
C ILE A 128 0.52 -32.22 15.13
N VAL A 129 1.22 -32.13 16.27
CA VAL A 129 1.01 -31.10 17.28
C VAL A 129 1.39 -29.72 16.75
N ALA A 130 2.50 -29.60 15.99
CA ALA A 130 2.90 -28.37 15.34
C ALA A 130 1.86 -27.91 14.30
N PHE A 131 1.35 -28.82 13.48
CA PHE A 131 0.28 -28.52 12.52
C PHE A 131 -1.02 -28.10 13.21
N GLY A 132 -1.44 -28.83 14.26
CA GLY A 132 -2.63 -28.49 15.05
C GLY A 132 -2.50 -27.12 15.72
N THR A 133 -1.33 -26.82 16.29
CA THR A 133 -1.04 -25.50 16.90
C THR A 133 -1.09 -24.39 15.86
N ALA A 134 -0.55 -24.62 14.65
CA ALA A 134 -0.64 -23.66 13.56
C ALA A 134 -2.08 -23.43 13.10
N LEU A 135 -2.92 -24.48 13.03
CA LEU A 135 -4.32 -24.33 12.65
C LEU A 135 -5.11 -23.52 13.69
N VAL A 136 -4.89 -23.78 14.98
CA VAL A 136 -5.48 -23.00 16.07
C VAL A 136 -4.99 -21.55 16.03
N ALA A 137 -3.69 -21.33 15.82
CA ALA A 137 -3.12 -19.99 15.66
C ALA A 137 -3.76 -19.24 14.48
N ALA A 138 -3.98 -19.91 13.35
CA ALA A 138 -4.65 -19.33 12.18
C ALA A 138 -6.10 -18.95 12.48
N ALA A 139 -6.86 -19.82 13.14
CA ALA A 139 -8.26 -19.54 13.51
C ALA A 139 -8.36 -18.32 14.44
N ILE A 140 -7.48 -18.23 15.45
CA ILE A 140 -7.43 -17.09 16.37
C ILE A 140 -7.02 -15.82 15.61
N ALA A 141 -5.96 -15.88 14.81
CA ALA A 141 -5.45 -14.74 14.07
C ALA A 141 -6.47 -14.17 13.06
N ILE A 142 -7.16 -15.05 12.32
CA ILE A 142 -8.23 -14.64 11.41
C ILE A 142 -9.37 -13.98 12.19
N SER A 143 -9.78 -14.57 13.32
CA SER A 143 -10.86 -14.02 14.16
C SER A 143 -10.52 -12.62 14.69
N LEU A 144 -9.31 -12.45 15.25
CA LEU A 144 -8.84 -11.15 15.75
C LEU A 144 -8.68 -10.13 14.62
N SER A 145 -8.20 -10.55 13.46
CA SER A 145 -8.07 -9.68 12.28
C SER A 145 -9.44 -9.22 11.77
N LEU A 146 -10.44 -10.11 11.72
CA LEU A 146 -11.80 -9.76 11.34
C LEU A 146 -12.44 -8.76 12.31
N ILE A 147 -12.25 -8.93 13.61
CA ILE A 147 -12.73 -7.97 14.63
C ILE A 147 -12.07 -6.61 14.43
N THR A 148 -10.76 -6.59 14.17
CA THR A 148 -10.00 -5.36 13.93
C THR A 148 -10.51 -4.64 12.68
N ILE A 149 -10.70 -5.39 11.58
CA ILE A 149 -11.23 -4.86 10.32
C ILE A 149 -12.66 -4.34 10.51
N ALA A 150 -13.52 -5.08 11.20
CA ALA A 150 -14.90 -4.68 11.46
C ALA A 150 -14.97 -3.38 12.28
N THR A 151 -14.16 -3.28 13.33
CA THR A 151 -14.04 -2.06 14.15
C THR A 151 -13.61 -0.86 13.29
N ALA A 152 -12.62 -1.05 12.41
CA ALA A 152 -12.18 0.00 11.49
C ALA A 152 -13.30 0.45 10.53
N TRP A 153 -14.09 -0.47 9.95
CA TRP A 153 -15.21 -0.08 9.07
C TRP A 153 -16.28 0.72 9.79
N ILE A 154 -16.60 0.41 11.05
CA ILE A 154 -17.60 1.15 11.84
C ILE A 154 -17.16 2.61 12.06
N VAL A 155 -15.88 2.82 12.40
CA VAL A 155 -15.34 4.15 12.68
C VAL A 155 -15.20 4.99 11.41
N TYR A 156 -14.64 4.42 10.34
CA TYR A 156 -14.31 5.19 9.14
C TYR A 156 -15.42 5.22 8.09
N ARG A 157 -16.38 4.27 8.11
CA ARG A 157 -17.48 4.17 7.13
C ARG A 157 -18.78 3.65 7.77
N PRO A 158 -19.42 4.44 8.66
CA PRO A 158 -20.57 4.03 9.47
C PRO A 158 -21.75 3.46 8.66
N LEU A 159 -22.00 3.97 7.44
CA LEU A 159 -23.06 3.47 6.55
C LEU A 159 -22.83 2.01 6.12
N LEU A 160 -21.58 1.63 5.81
CA LEU A 160 -21.26 0.24 5.45
C LEU A 160 -21.28 -0.67 6.67
N GLY A 161 -20.90 -0.17 7.85
CA GLY A 161 -21.04 -0.89 9.12
C GLY A 161 -22.49 -1.24 9.42
N ILE A 162 -23.42 -0.29 9.31
CA ILE A 162 -24.87 -0.51 9.51
C ILE A 162 -25.40 -1.53 8.50
N GLY A 163 -25.03 -1.41 7.22
CA GLY A 163 -25.42 -2.36 6.18
C GLY A 163 -24.98 -3.79 6.48
N LEU A 164 -23.74 -3.99 6.95
CA LEU A 164 -23.22 -5.31 7.30
C LEU A 164 -23.97 -5.94 8.47
N ILE A 165 -24.29 -5.15 9.51
CA ILE A 165 -25.08 -5.60 10.66
C ILE A 165 -26.48 -6.01 10.22
N ALA A 166 -27.13 -5.23 9.35
CA ALA A 166 -28.45 -5.55 8.83
C ALA A 166 -28.45 -6.89 8.07
N VAL A 167 -27.43 -7.14 7.22
CA VAL A 167 -27.27 -8.42 6.50
C VAL A 167 -27.01 -9.57 7.48
N ALA A 168 -26.15 -9.39 8.48
CA ALA A 168 -25.87 -10.41 9.48
C ALA A 168 -27.14 -10.80 10.26
N VAL A 169 -27.94 -9.82 10.70
CA VAL A 169 -29.23 -10.06 11.36
C VAL A 169 -30.20 -10.79 10.43
N ALA A 170 -30.30 -10.38 9.16
CA ALA A 170 -31.15 -11.06 8.18
C ALA A 170 -30.76 -12.53 7.99
N LEU A 171 -29.46 -12.83 7.88
CA LEU A 171 -28.94 -14.20 7.76
C LEU A 171 -29.25 -15.03 9.01
N ILE A 172 -29.07 -14.48 10.21
CA ILE A 172 -29.40 -15.16 11.47
C ILE A 172 -30.90 -15.48 11.53
N VAL A 173 -31.77 -14.52 11.19
CA VAL A 173 -33.22 -14.72 11.16
C VAL A 173 -33.60 -15.82 10.17
N VAL A 174 -33.01 -15.85 8.97
CA VAL A 174 -33.25 -16.89 7.97
C VAL A 174 -32.79 -18.27 8.46
N LEU A 175 -31.61 -18.36 9.07
CA LEU A 175 -31.09 -19.62 9.62
C LEU A 175 -31.95 -20.15 10.77
N VAL A 176 -32.35 -19.30 11.71
CA VAL A 176 -33.24 -19.67 12.82
C VAL A 176 -34.63 -20.05 12.30
N ALA A 177 -35.18 -19.31 11.34
CA ALA A 177 -36.45 -19.64 10.72
C ALA A 177 -36.41 -20.97 9.93
N ARG A 178 -35.26 -21.32 9.35
CA ARG A 178 -35.05 -22.62 8.68
C ARG A 178 -34.82 -23.77 9.68
N SER A 179 -34.11 -23.53 10.78
CA SER A 179 -33.91 -24.53 11.84
C SER A 179 -35.24 -24.89 12.53
N LYS A 180 -36.14 -23.92 12.72
CA LYS A 180 -37.51 -24.18 13.22
C LYS A 180 -38.43 -24.90 12.21
N ARG A 181 -37.99 -25.05 10.96
CA ARG A 181 -38.76 -25.67 9.86
C ARG A 181 -38.24 -27.04 9.45
N GLN A 182 -37.19 -27.57 10.08
CA GLN A 182 -36.84 -28.98 9.92
C GLN A 182 -37.89 -29.82 10.65
N PRO A 183 -38.69 -30.66 9.96
CA PRO A 183 -39.46 -31.70 10.63
C PRO A 183 -38.45 -32.67 11.25
N GLU A 184 -38.71 -33.06 12.49
CA GLU A 184 -38.01 -34.10 13.23
C GLU A 184 -37.73 -35.29 12.31
N VAL A 185 -36.45 -35.51 11.97
CA VAL A 185 -36.04 -36.63 11.13
C VAL A 185 -36.32 -37.90 11.92
N LEU A 186 -37.40 -38.58 11.53
CA LEU A 186 -37.91 -39.84 12.03
C LEU A 186 -36.78 -40.78 12.48
N ALA A 187 -36.78 -41.10 13.77
CA ALA A 187 -36.00 -42.21 14.31
C ALA A 187 -36.40 -43.49 13.56
N PRO A 188 -35.48 -44.23 12.93
CA PRO A 188 -35.82 -45.50 12.31
C PRO A 188 -36.32 -46.45 13.40
N GLY A 189 -37.51 -46.99 13.16
CA GLY A 189 -38.27 -47.83 14.07
C GLY A 189 -37.44 -48.97 14.64
N VAL A 190 -37.55 -49.10 15.96
CA VAL A 190 -37.27 -50.33 16.69
C VAL A 190 -38.07 -51.43 15.99
N PHE A 191 -37.36 -52.35 15.32
CA PHE A 191 -37.97 -53.58 14.81
C PHE A 191 -38.57 -54.32 16.00
N GLU A 192 -39.89 -54.25 16.09
CA GLU A 192 -40.71 -55.08 16.95
C GLU A 192 -40.50 -56.53 16.51
N VAL A 193 -39.90 -57.31 17.40
CA VAL A 193 -39.82 -58.77 17.30
C VAL A 193 -41.23 -59.31 17.53
N VAL A 194 -41.91 -59.72 16.46
CA VAL A 194 -43.05 -60.64 16.54
C VAL A 194 -43.04 -61.58 15.33
N ASP A 195 -43.02 -62.87 15.67
CA ASP A 195 -43.15 -64.14 14.93
C ASP A 195 -42.04 -64.59 13.95
#